data_AF-A0A3C1FTH2-F1
#
_entry.id   AF-A0A3C1FTH2-F1
#
_cell.length_a   1.000
_cell.length_b   1.000
_cell.length_c   1.000
_cell.angle_alpha   90.00
_cell.angle_beta   90.00
_cell.angle_gamma   90.00
#
_symmetry.space_group_name_H-M   'P 1'
#
loop_
_entity.id
_entity.type
_entity.pdbx_description
1 polymer ?
#
loop_
_entity_poly.entity_id
_entity_poly.type
_entity_poly.pdbx_seq_one_letter_code
_entity_poly.pdbx_strand_id
1 'polypeptide(L)'
;MKEDRKKIGEILIDAGIINSMQLSAALGEQRQWGGRLCSIIVRMGFADERAITQVLEKQLGVSCISLDNRQISPDTLKKVKIDVARKYGIIPIEIQGLTLTVAMSDPTDLGTVDELDFILGMRIRPVLALESGIRKAISFHYEGIAAESKSHKGVLETSPKLDNVLKDERYLTHPIFSERAVSSQVRTEQKEIPVKTMIEALVSVLLEKGLITKEELMKKINEKGG
;
A
#
# COMPACT_ATOMS: atom_id res chain seq x y z
N MET A 1 -22.00 -3.81 -29.91
CA MET A 1 -20.80 -4.66 -30.03
C MET A 1 -20.01 -4.42 -28.76
N LYS A 2 -19.80 -5.44 -27.91
CA LYS A 2 -18.88 -5.30 -26.78
C LYS A 2 -17.49 -5.19 -27.39
N GLU A 3 -16.82 -4.07 -27.23
CA GLU A 3 -15.38 -4.02 -27.49
C GLU A 3 -14.73 -5.05 -26.57
N ASP A 4 -14.24 -6.15 -27.13
CA ASP A 4 -13.41 -7.12 -26.43
C ASP A 4 -12.06 -6.45 -26.14
N ARG A 5 -12.06 -5.55 -25.14
CA ARG A 5 -10.85 -4.98 -24.59
C ARG A 5 -10.06 -6.12 -23.94
N LYS A 6 -8.82 -6.27 -24.41
CA LYS A 6 -7.86 -7.25 -23.88
C LYS A 6 -7.75 -7.11 -22.37
N LYS A 7 -7.68 -8.24 -21.69
CA LYS A 7 -7.46 -8.26 -20.23
C LYS A 7 -6.06 -7.77 -19.91
N ILE A 8 -5.86 -7.22 -18.72
CA ILE A 8 -4.53 -6.78 -18.23
C ILE A 8 -3.47 -7.86 -18.45
N GLY A 9 -3.77 -9.12 -18.11
CA GLY A 9 -2.83 -10.23 -18.29
C GLY A 9 -2.41 -10.46 -19.75
N GLU A 10 -3.36 -10.35 -20.69
CA GLU A 10 -3.09 -10.50 -22.14
C GLU A 10 -2.25 -9.34 -22.66
N ILE A 11 -2.53 -8.12 -22.20
CA ILE A 11 -1.77 -6.91 -22.56
C ILE A 11 -0.32 -7.04 -22.12
N LEU A 12 -0.07 -7.58 -20.92
CA LEU A 12 1.28 -7.78 -20.41
C LEU A 12 2.04 -8.88 -21.17
N ILE A 13 1.35 -9.90 -21.68
CA ILE A 13 1.94 -10.91 -22.59
C ILE A 13 2.28 -10.29 -23.94
N ASP A 14 1.35 -9.57 -24.54
CA ASP A 14 1.53 -8.93 -25.85
C ASP A 14 2.69 -7.92 -25.85
N ALA A 15 2.90 -7.26 -24.72
CA ALA A 15 4.01 -6.33 -24.52
C ALA A 15 5.34 -7.02 -24.13
N GLY A 16 5.35 -8.34 -23.95
CA GLY A 16 6.53 -9.12 -23.57
C GLY A 16 7.01 -8.88 -22.14
N ILE A 17 6.15 -8.32 -21.26
CA ILE A 17 6.48 -8.06 -19.85
C ILE A 17 6.46 -9.37 -19.05
N ILE A 18 5.52 -10.25 -19.37
CA ILE A 18 5.41 -11.58 -18.80
C ILE A 18 5.14 -12.59 -19.90
N ASN A 19 5.41 -13.87 -19.65
CA ASN A 19 4.98 -14.96 -20.52
C ASN A 19 3.72 -15.67 -19.99
N SER A 20 3.15 -16.58 -20.79
CA SER A 20 1.93 -17.32 -20.43
C SER A 20 2.08 -18.16 -19.17
N MET A 21 3.28 -18.69 -18.89
CA MET A 21 3.56 -19.50 -17.69
C MET A 21 3.54 -18.62 -16.43
N GLN A 22 4.18 -17.46 -16.48
CA GLN A 22 4.19 -16.46 -15.41
C GLN A 22 2.78 -15.92 -15.15
N LEU A 23 2.00 -15.63 -16.20
CA LEU A 23 0.61 -15.22 -16.05
C LEU A 23 -0.22 -16.31 -15.37
N SER A 24 -0.08 -17.57 -15.79
CA SER A 24 -0.79 -18.69 -15.19
C SER A 24 -0.43 -18.89 -13.72
N ALA A 25 0.85 -18.70 -13.35
CA ALA A 25 1.30 -18.77 -11.97
C ALA A 25 0.69 -17.64 -11.13
N ALA A 26 0.73 -16.40 -11.63
CA ALA A 26 0.13 -15.25 -10.95
C ALA A 26 -1.39 -15.39 -10.78
N LEU A 27 -2.10 -15.89 -11.79
CA LEU A 27 -3.55 -16.20 -11.69
C LEU A 27 -3.84 -17.37 -10.73
N GLY A 28 -2.92 -18.33 -10.61
CA GLY A 28 -2.98 -19.39 -9.60
C GLY A 28 -2.92 -18.81 -8.19
N GLU A 29 -1.93 -17.95 -7.94
CA GLU A 29 -1.76 -17.26 -6.65
C GLU A 29 -2.96 -16.35 -6.35
N GLN A 30 -3.48 -15.63 -7.36
CA GLN A 30 -4.67 -14.79 -7.23
C GLN A 30 -5.91 -15.61 -6.83
N ARG A 31 -6.11 -16.80 -7.41
CA ARG A 31 -7.24 -17.66 -7.05
C ARG A 31 -7.11 -18.23 -5.64
N GLN A 32 -5.89 -18.52 -5.21
CA GLN A 32 -5.64 -19.12 -3.90
C GLN A 32 -5.70 -18.10 -2.76
N TRP A 33 -5.16 -16.90 -2.97
CA TRP A 33 -4.95 -15.90 -1.92
C TRP A 33 -5.73 -14.60 -2.13
N GLY A 34 -6.38 -14.44 -3.28
CA GLY A 34 -6.98 -13.18 -3.70
C GLY A 34 -5.94 -12.13 -4.10
N GLY A 35 -6.38 -10.87 -4.17
CA GLY A 35 -5.53 -9.73 -4.50
C GLY A 35 -5.56 -9.35 -5.99
N ARG A 36 -4.78 -8.32 -6.33
CA ARG A 36 -4.76 -7.74 -7.69
C ARG A 36 -3.63 -8.32 -8.51
N LEU A 37 -3.92 -8.65 -9.77
CA LEU A 37 -3.01 -9.35 -10.67
C LEU A 37 -1.65 -8.64 -10.81
N CYS A 38 -1.65 -7.32 -11.05
CA CYS A 38 -0.41 -6.54 -11.16
C CYS A 38 0.44 -6.60 -9.90
N SER A 39 -0.18 -6.50 -8.71
CA SER A 39 0.52 -6.59 -7.43
C SER A 39 1.17 -7.95 -7.23
N ILE A 40 0.49 -9.01 -7.63
CA ILE A 40 1.00 -10.39 -7.55
C ILE A 40 2.20 -10.55 -8.48
N ILE A 41 2.09 -10.09 -9.73
CA ILE A 41 3.19 -10.15 -10.71
C ILE A 41 4.45 -9.44 -10.17
N VAL A 42 4.29 -8.26 -9.57
CA VAL A 42 5.39 -7.52 -8.94
C VAL A 42 5.95 -8.29 -7.74
N ARG A 43 5.08 -8.81 -6.86
CA ARG A 43 5.48 -9.57 -5.66
C ARG A 43 6.24 -10.85 -6.01
N MET A 44 5.84 -11.55 -7.06
CA MET A 44 6.50 -12.75 -7.57
C MET A 44 7.82 -12.44 -8.30
N GLY A 45 8.14 -11.15 -8.52
CA GLY A 45 9.33 -10.72 -9.24
C GLY A 45 9.28 -11.00 -10.74
N PHE A 46 8.09 -11.18 -11.31
CA PHE A 46 7.95 -11.45 -12.74
C PHE A 46 8.10 -10.19 -13.59
N ALA A 47 7.73 -9.03 -13.05
CA ALA A 47 7.93 -7.75 -13.70
C ALA A 47 8.03 -6.62 -12.68
N ASP A 48 8.76 -5.57 -13.06
CA ASP A 48 8.82 -4.34 -12.28
C ASP A 48 7.51 -3.56 -12.39
N GLU A 49 7.12 -2.90 -11.30
CA GLU A 49 5.97 -2.00 -11.26
C GLU A 49 6.00 -0.98 -12.40
N ARG A 50 7.16 -0.34 -12.62
CA ARG A 50 7.32 0.67 -13.67
C ARG A 50 7.11 0.13 -15.08
N ALA A 51 7.50 -1.12 -15.31
CA ALA A 51 7.35 -1.74 -16.63
C ALA A 51 5.88 -2.06 -16.91
N ILE A 52 5.16 -2.57 -15.90
CA ILE A 52 3.71 -2.82 -15.97
C ILE A 52 2.96 -1.52 -16.23
N THR A 53 3.25 -0.46 -15.47
CA THR A 53 2.51 0.81 -15.58
C THR A 53 2.71 1.48 -16.93
N GLN A 54 3.94 1.53 -17.45
CA GLN A 54 4.24 2.08 -18.78
C GLN A 54 3.51 1.35 -19.91
N VAL A 55 3.45 0.03 -19.84
CA VAL A 55 2.74 -0.77 -20.86
C VAL A 55 1.24 -0.53 -20.79
N LEU A 56 0.67 -0.52 -19.59
CA LEU A 56 -0.77 -0.32 -19.43
C LEU A 56 -1.19 1.10 -19.82
N GLU A 57 -0.38 2.12 -19.55
CA GLU A 57 -0.63 3.48 -20.08
C GLU A 57 -0.66 3.49 -21.61
N LYS A 58 0.33 2.88 -22.25
CA LYS A 58 0.48 2.88 -23.70
C LYS A 58 -0.64 2.10 -24.41
N GLN A 59 -1.05 0.97 -23.85
CA GLN A 59 -2.00 0.05 -24.49
C GLN A 59 -3.46 0.35 -24.15
N LEU A 60 -3.76 0.76 -22.91
CA LEU A 60 -5.11 1.07 -22.47
C LEU A 60 -5.45 2.56 -22.62
N GLY A 61 -4.45 3.43 -22.80
CA GLY A 61 -4.65 4.89 -22.78
C GLY A 61 -5.10 5.41 -21.41
N VAL A 62 -4.96 4.60 -20.37
CA VAL A 62 -5.34 4.94 -19.00
C VAL A 62 -4.11 5.49 -18.30
N SER A 63 -4.18 6.73 -17.80
CA SER A 63 -3.08 7.31 -17.02
C SER A 63 -2.76 6.44 -15.82
N CYS A 64 -1.48 6.15 -15.62
CA CYS A 64 -0.99 5.53 -14.42
C CYS A 64 -0.40 6.60 -13.51
N ILE A 65 -0.75 6.52 -12.23
CA ILE A 65 -0.28 7.47 -11.24
C ILE A 65 0.38 6.72 -10.08
N SER A 66 1.52 7.23 -9.63
CA SER A 66 1.99 6.92 -8.29
C SER A 66 1.21 7.76 -7.29
N LEU A 67 0.81 7.11 -6.20
CA LEU A 67 0.10 7.72 -5.08
C LEU A 67 1.05 8.10 -3.94
N ASP A 68 2.34 7.82 -4.07
CA ASP A 68 3.33 8.12 -3.04
C ASP A 68 3.41 9.63 -2.79
N ASN A 69 3.12 10.06 -1.56
CA ASN A 69 3.17 11.46 -1.11
C ASN A 69 2.30 12.44 -1.93
N ARG A 70 1.27 11.96 -2.63
CA ARG A 70 0.37 12.83 -3.38
C ARG A 70 -0.54 13.58 -2.42
N GLN A 71 -0.60 14.91 -2.53
CA GLN A 71 -1.62 15.68 -1.82
C GLN A 71 -2.95 15.61 -2.58
N ILE A 72 -3.98 15.13 -1.89
CA ILE A 72 -5.35 15.06 -2.39
C ILE A 72 -6.16 16.08 -1.60
N SER A 73 -6.98 16.88 -2.29
CA SER A 73 -7.77 17.91 -1.60
C SER A 73 -8.76 17.26 -0.62
N PRO A 74 -8.93 17.82 0.59
CA PRO A 74 -9.86 17.28 1.58
C PRO A 74 -11.30 17.18 1.06
N ASP A 75 -11.71 18.11 0.18
CA ASP A 75 -13.04 18.10 -0.42
C ASP A 75 -13.25 16.91 -1.36
N THR A 76 -12.19 16.47 -2.05
CA THR A 76 -12.20 15.27 -2.90
C THR A 76 -12.29 14.01 -2.06
N LEU A 77 -11.48 13.93 -0.98
CA LEU A 77 -11.50 12.78 -0.07
C LEU A 77 -12.87 12.59 0.60
N LYS A 78 -13.54 13.68 0.99
CA LYS A 78 -14.88 13.64 1.61
C LYS A 78 -15.97 13.05 0.71
N LYS A 79 -15.79 13.06 -0.62
CA LYS A 79 -16.78 12.47 -1.55
C LYS A 79 -16.83 10.96 -1.49
N VAL A 80 -15.71 10.32 -1.16
CA VAL A 80 -15.63 8.86 -1.05
C VAL A 80 -15.43 8.51 0.42
N LYS A 81 -16.40 7.82 1.02
CA LYS A 81 -16.27 7.32 2.39
C LYS A 81 -15.17 6.27 2.47
N ILE A 82 -14.48 6.19 3.61
CA ILE A 82 -13.41 5.21 3.85
C ILE A 82 -13.86 3.77 3.58
N ASP A 83 -15.10 3.41 3.91
CA ASP A 83 -15.63 2.06 3.70
C ASP A 83 -15.71 1.71 2.22
N VAL A 84 -16.11 2.67 1.38
CA VAL A 84 -16.15 2.51 -0.09
C VAL A 84 -14.73 2.43 -0.63
N ALA A 85 -13.83 3.31 -0.18
CA ALA A 85 -12.43 3.30 -0.58
C ALA A 85 -11.74 1.95 -0.28
N ARG A 86 -11.97 1.39 0.91
CA ARG A 86 -11.44 0.07 1.31
C ARG A 86 -12.10 -1.09 0.57
N LYS A 87 -13.43 -1.08 0.44
CA LYS A 87 -14.19 -2.18 -0.20
C LYS A 87 -13.79 -2.37 -1.66
N TYR A 88 -13.73 -1.29 -2.43
CA TYR A 88 -13.37 -1.36 -3.85
C TYR A 88 -11.86 -1.24 -4.09
N GLY A 89 -11.09 -0.87 -3.07
CA GLY A 89 -9.66 -0.65 -3.18
C GLY A 89 -9.36 0.51 -4.12
N ILE A 90 -9.94 1.68 -3.81
CA ILE A 90 -9.85 2.88 -4.62
C ILE A 90 -9.46 4.10 -3.77
N ILE A 91 -8.93 5.14 -4.41
CA ILE A 91 -8.76 6.45 -3.79
C ILE A 91 -9.15 7.58 -4.75
N PRO A 92 -9.96 8.57 -4.32
CA PRO A 92 -10.31 9.70 -5.18
C PRO A 92 -9.11 10.63 -5.32
N ILE A 93 -8.85 11.12 -6.52
CA ILE A 93 -7.66 11.94 -6.83
C ILE A 93 -8.02 13.39 -7.09
N GLU A 94 -9.03 13.60 -7.92
CA GLU A 94 -9.42 14.92 -8.38
C GLU A 94 -10.88 14.93 -8.79
N ILE A 95 -11.55 16.06 -8.57
CA ILE A 95 -12.91 16.32 -9.04
C ILE A 95 -12.86 17.46 -10.06
N GLN A 96 -13.44 17.22 -11.23
CA GLN A 96 -13.64 18.23 -12.26
C GLN A 96 -15.11 18.21 -12.68
N GLY A 97 -15.87 19.19 -12.18
CA GLY A 97 -17.32 19.28 -12.39
C GLY A 97 -18.04 18.05 -11.83
N LEU A 98 -18.64 17.25 -12.71
CA LEU A 98 -19.35 16.00 -12.36
C LEU A 98 -18.51 14.73 -12.57
N THR A 99 -17.21 14.89 -12.89
CA THR A 99 -16.30 13.77 -13.12
C THR A 99 -15.36 13.63 -11.92
N LEU A 100 -15.29 12.41 -11.36
CA LEU A 100 -14.36 12.04 -10.30
C LEU A 100 -13.27 11.15 -10.88
N THR A 101 -12.03 11.61 -10.82
CA THR A 101 -10.86 10.79 -11.14
C THR A 101 -10.53 9.90 -9.95
N VAL A 102 -10.53 8.58 -10.17
CA VAL A 102 -10.34 7.58 -9.12
C VAL A 102 -9.17 6.68 -9.48
N ALA A 103 -8.22 6.55 -8.56
CA ALA A 103 -7.14 5.59 -8.71
C ALA A 103 -7.60 4.20 -8.28
N MET A 104 -7.37 3.23 -9.14
CA MET A 104 -7.77 1.85 -8.95
C MET A 104 -6.71 0.90 -9.49
N SER A 105 -6.69 -0.29 -8.92
CA SER A 105 -5.72 -1.34 -9.25
C SER A 105 -6.07 -2.12 -10.51
N ASP A 106 -7.34 -2.09 -10.92
CA ASP A 106 -7.81 -2.67 -12.16
C ASP A 106 -8.79 -1.71 -12.86
N PRO A 107 -8.32 -0.84 -13.75
CA PRO A 107 -9.18 0.07 -14.52
C PRO A 107 -9.96 -0.64 -15.65
N THR A 108 -9.71 -1.94 -15.88
CA THR A 108 -10.44 -2.72 -16.89
C THR A 108 -11.71 -3.36 -16.33
N ASP A 109 -11.88 -3.34 -15.01
CA ASP A 109 -13.09 -3.80 -14.34
C ASP A 109 -14.22 -2.76 -14.43
N LEU A 110 -14.90 -2.76 -15.58
CA LEU A 110 -16.04 -1.86 -15.84
C LEU A 110 -17.19 -2.06 -14.86
N GLY A 111 -17.37 -3.28 -14.32
CA GLY A 111 -18.42 -3.54 -13.33
C GLY A 111 -18.21 -2.72 -12.06
N THR A 112 -16.97 -2.71 -11.56
CA THR A 112 -16.59 -1.83 -10.43
C THR A 112 -16.73 -0.35 -10.79
N VAL A 113 -16.34 0.06 -12.01
CA VAL A 113 -16.45 1.46 -12.45
C VAL A 113 -17.92 1.93 -12.49
N ASP A 114 -18.82 1.13 -13.06
CA ASP A 114 -20.24 1.44 -13.17
C ASP A 114 -20.94 1.47 -11.80
N GLU A 115 -20.57 0.55 -10.90
CA GLU A 115 -21.08 0.52 -9.53
C GLU A 115 -20.62 1.77 -8.75
N LEU A 116 -19.37 2.20 -8.95
CA LEU A 116 -18.86 3.45 -8.37
C LEU A 116 -19.54 4.69 -8.93
N ASP A 117 -19.83 4.74 -10.24
CA ASP A 117 -20.61 5.83 -10.87
C ASP A 117 -21.99 5.95 -10.20
N PHE A 118 -22.67 4.82 -10.01
CA PHE A 118 -23.97 4.76 -9.36
C PHE A 118 -23.94 5.17 -7.89
N ILE A 119 -23.01 4.63 -7.09
CA ILE A 119 -22.94 4.88 -5.64
C ILE A 119 -22.49 6.31 -5.33
N LEU A 120 -21.58 6.87 -6.13
CA LEU A 120 -21.02 8.19 -5.91
C LEU A 120 -21.81 9.30 -6.63
N GLY A 121 -22.69 8.93 -7.57
CA GLY A 121 -23.50 9.87 -8.36
C GLY A 121 -22.65 10.77 -9.26
N MET A 122 -21.49 10.28 -9.69
CA MET A 122 -20.47 11.03 -10.43
C MET A 122 -19.81 10.16 -11.47
N ARG A 123 -19.55 10.72 -12.66
CA ARG A 123 -18.83 10.01 -13.72
C ARG A 123 -17.43 9.65 -13.26
N ILE A 124 -17.13 8.36 -13.23
CA ILE A 124 -15.82 7.87 -12.80
C ILE A 124 -14.85 7.87 -13.96
N ARG A 125 -13.72 8.54 -13.79
CA ARG A 125 -12.55 8.42 -14.66
C ARG A 125 -11.52 7.54 -13.97
N PRO A 126 -11.38 6.26 -14.36
CA PRO A 126 -10.42 5.37 -13.72
C PRO A 126 -8.99 5.72 -14.15
N VAL A 127 -8.07 5.73 -13.19
CA VAL A 127 -6.62 5.78 -13.41
C VAL A 127 -5.97 4.60 -12.74
N LEU A 128 -4.91 4.06 -13.34
CA LEU A 128 -4.22 2.89 -12.81
C LEU A 128 -3.30 3.31 -11.66
N ALA A 129 -3.38 2.62 -10.53
CA ALA A 129 -2.38 2.70 -9.46
C ALA A 129 -2.18 1.31 -8.84
N LEU A 130 -0.99 1.01 -8.36
CA LEU A 130 -0.77 -0.27 -7.68
C LEU A 130 -1.57 -0.36 -6.38
N GLU A 131 -1.96 -1.59 -6.04
CA GLU A 131 -2.71 -1.88 -4.81
C GLU A 131 -1.92 -1.48 -3.56
N SER A 132 -0.60 -1.67 -3.57
CA SER A 132 0.30 -1.23 -2.48
C SER A 132 0.23 0.28 -2.28
N GLY A 133 0.29 1.06 -3.36
CA GLY A 133 0.14 2.50 -3.35
C GLY A 133 -1.24 2.95 -2.88
N ILE A 134 -2.30 2.32 -3.38
CA ILE A 134 -3.68 2.61 -2.98
C ILE A 134 -3.87 2.37 -1.49
N ARG A 135 -3.41 1.22 -0.98
CA ARG A 135 -3.52 0.87 0.44
C ARG A 135 -2.80 1.86 1.34
N LYS A 136 -1.56 2.23 0.98
CA LYS A 136 -0.79 3.26 1.70
C LYS A 136 -1.52 4.60 1.69
N ALA A 137 -2.04 5.00 0.53
CA ALA A 137 -2.73 6.27 0.38
C ALA A 137 -4.05 6.31 1.18
N ILE A 138 -4.80 5.21 1.23
CA ILE A 138 -5.99 5.10 2.08
C ILE A 138 -5.62 5.30 3.55
N SER A 139 -4.58 4.60 4.04
CA SER A 139 -4.13 4.76 5.43
C SER A 139 -3.60 6.17 5.73
N PHE A 140 -2.87 6.79 4.79
CA PHE A 140 -2.36 8.14 4.99
C PHE A 140 -3.49 9.19 5.02
N HIS A 141 -4.42 9.15 4.07
CA HIS A 141 -5.42 10.21 3.89
C HIS A 141 -6.68 10.04 4.75
N TYR A 142 -7.10 8.80 5.02
CA TYR A 142 -8.33 8.54 5.79
C TYR A 142 -8.06 8.17 7.25
N GLU A 143 -6.93 7.54 7.56
CA GLU A 143 -6.61 7.07 8.91
C GLU A 143 -5.66 8.03 9.65
N GLY A 144 -5.24 9.12 8.99
CA GLY A 144 -4.47 10.19 9.63
C GLY A 144 -3.05 9.77 10.04
N ILE A 145 -2.51 8.70 9.45
CA ILE A 145 -1.11 8.35 9.62
C ILE A 145 -0.30 9.36 8.82
N ALA A 146 0.01 10.50 9.45
CA ALA A 146 0.98 11.46 8.95
C ALA A 146 2.30 10.71 8.71
N ALA A 147 2.62 10.51 7.43
CA ALA A 147 3.91 10.03 6.99
C ALA A 147 5.00 11.02 7.41
N GLU A 148 5.51 10.87 8.62
CA GLU A 148 6.89 11.20 8.91
C GLU A 148 7.76 10.16 8.21
N SER A 149 8.06 10.40 6.94
CA SER A 149 9.17 9.73 6.25
C SER A 149 9.85 10.74 5.38
N LYS A 150 10.82 11.40 6.01
CA LYS A 150 11.82 12.28 5.42
C LYS A 150 12.33 11.66 4.12
N SER A 151 12.13 12.40 3.03
CA SER A 151 12.79 12.24 1.75
C SER A 151 14.30 12.02 1.93
N HIS A 152 14.76 10.78 1.79
CA HIS A 152 16.16 10.54 1.43
C HIS A 152 16.28 10.72 -0.09
N LYS A 153 16.43 11.97 -0.52
CA LYS A 153 17.06 12.29 -1.81
C LYS A 153 18.55 12.50 -1.51
N GLY A 154 19.37 11.53 -1.92
CA GLY A 154 20.81 11.76 -2.03
C GLY A 154 21.12 12.60 -3.26
N VAL A 155 22.00 13.60 -3.12
CA VAL A 155 23.04 13.98 -4.08
C VAL A 155 24.17 14.63 -3.27
N LEU A 156 25.40 14.29 -3.65
CA LEU A 156 26.66 14.83 -3.15
C LEU A 156 26.72 16.36 -3.27
N GLU A 157 27.35 17.04 -2.30
CA GLU A 157 28.59 17.81 -2.52
C GLU A 157 28.98 18.64 -1.28
N THR A 158 30.24 18.47 -0.88
CA THR A 158 31.16 19.43 -0.25
C THR A 158 30.77 20.13 1.06
N SER A 159 31.54 19.84 2.12
CA SER A 159 31.75 20.74 3.27
C SER A 159 32.11 22.16 2.79
N PRO A 160 31.68 23.21 3.51
CA PRO A 160 32.61 23.78 4.49
C PRO A 160 31.99 24.40 5.76
N LYS A 161 32.77 24.29 6.83
CA LYS A 161 33.03 25.29 7.90
C LYS A 161 31.89 25.73 8.84
N LEU A 162 32.07 25.34 10.10
CA LEU A 162 31.69 26.10 11.30
C LEU A 162 32.20 27.53 11.18
N ASP A 163 31.34 28.52 11.43
CA ASP A 163 31.70 29.79 12.06
C ASP A 163 30.45 30.45 12.72
N ASN A 164 30.60 30.74 14.01
CA ASN A 164 29.96 31.72 14.90
C ASN A 164 28.76 32.56 14.41
N VAL A 165 27.79 32.82 15.30
CA VAL A 165 27.62 34.11 16.03
C VAL A 165 26.27 34.14 16.78
N LEU A 166 26.35 34.65 18.01
CA LEU A 166 25.33 34.88 19.02
C LEU A 166 24.25 35.93 18.64
N LYS A 167 23.19 35.97 19.48
CA LYS A 167 22.19 37.05 19.75
C LYS A 167 20.88 36.82 18.98
N ASP A 168 19.68 36.86 19.56
CA ASP A 168 19.15 37.61 20.69
C ASP A 168 17.73 37.04 20.98
N GLU A 169 17.42 36.51 22.16
CA GLU A 169 16.02 36.26 22.57
C GLU A 169 15.80 36.80 23.99
N ARG A 170 15.14 37.95 24.04
CA ARG A 170 14.77 38.64 25.27
C ARG A 170 13.35 38.27 25.67
N TYR A 171 13.17 38.19 27.00
CA TYR A 171 11.95 38.29 27.78
C TYR A 171 11.15 37.00 28.08
N LEU A 172 11.63 36.37 29.14
CA LEU A 172 10.86 35.79 30.24
C LEU A 172 9.60 36.60 30.61
N THR A 173 8.47 35.92 30.81
CA THR A 173 7.55 36.13 31.94
C THR A 173 6.90 34.80 32.35
N HIS A 174 7.25 34.29 33.52
CA HIS A 174 6.60 33.18 34.25
C HIS A 174 5.44 33.70 35.13
N PRO A 175 4.51 32.85 35.64
CA PRO A 175 4.69 32.23 36.96
C PRO A 175 4.21 30.74 37.01
N ILE A 176 4.94 29.77 37.57
CA ILE A 176 5.11 29.32 38.98
C ILE A 176 3.81 28.78 39.66
N PHE A 177 3.91 27.55 40.24
CA PHE A 177 3.00 26.68 41.04
C PHE A 177 2.31 25.54 40.25
N SER A 178 2.62 24.24 40.37
CA SER A 178 2.91 23.26 41.47
C SER A 178 1.71 22.33 41.78
N GLU A 179 1.95 21.03 41.57
CA GLU A 179 1.41 19.83 42.25
C GLU A 179 -0.12 19.62 42.45
N ARG A 180 -0.71 18.65 41.74
CA ARG A 180 -1.00 17.28 42.27
C ARG A 180 -1.74 16.39 41.26
N ALA A 181 -1.15 15.19 41.08
CA ALA A 181 -1.69 13.89 40.67
C ALA A 181 -3.15 13.75 40.21
N VAL A 182 -3.37 13.15 39.02
CA VAL A 182 -4.03 11.82 38.90
C VAL A 182 -3.46 11.06 37.69
N SER A 183 -3.05 9.82 38.01
CA SER A 183 -2.64 8.71 37.16
C SER A 183 -3.44 8.51 35.86
N SER A 184 -2.73 8.28 34.75
CA SER A 184 -2.99 7.15 33.84
C SER A 184 -1.87 7.06 32.80
N GLN A 185 -0.99 6.10 33.03
CA GLN A 185 0.02 5.67 32.08
C GLN A 185 -0.67 5.04 30.87
N VAL A 186 -0.41 5.56 29.67
CA VAL A 186 -0.31 4.73 28.47
C VAL A 186 1.08 4.97 27.90
N ARG A 187 2.05 4.27 28.49
CA ARG A 187 3.30 3.96 27.80
C ARG A 187 2.91 3.03 26.65
N THR A 188 2.99 3.50 25.41
CA THR A 188 3.08 2.60 24.26
C THR A 188 4.46 1.97 24.28
N GLU A 189 4.65 0.98 25.16
CA GLU A 189 5.72 0.00 25.02
C GLU A 189 5.43 -0.79 23.74
N GLN A 190 6.20 -0.53 22.69
CA GLN A 190 6.36 -1.48 21.60
C GLN A 190 7.06 -2.71 22.18
N LYS A 191 6.27 -3.62 22.74
CA LYS A 191 6.78 -4.86 23.31
C LYS A 191 7.17 -5.78 22.15
N GLU A 192 8.45 -5.76 21.80
CA GLU A 192 9.02 -6.76 20.89
C GLU A 192 8.59 -8.14 21.39
N ILE A 193 7.87 -8.89 20.56
CA ILE A 193 7.47 -10.25 20.90
C ILE A 193 8.76 -11.07 20.93
N PRO A 194 9.14 -11.66 22.08
CA PRO A 194 10.36 -12.45 22.16
C PRO A 194 10.34 -13.54 21.08
N VAL A 195 11.44 -13.72 20.36
CA VAL A 195 11.55 -14.69 19.26
C VAL A 195 11.08 -16.09 19.68
N LYS A 196 11.33 -16.47 20.93
CA LYS A 196 10.85 -17.71 21.55
C LYS A 196 9.32 -17.84 21.48
N THR A 197 8.58 -16.80 21.83
CA THR A 197 7.11 -16.78 21.82
C THR A 197 6.56 -16.89 20.41
N MET A 198 7.22 -16.27 19.43
CA MET A 198 6.83 -16.38 18.03
C MET A 198 7.06 -17.79 17.47
N ILE A 199 8.17 -18.43 17.86
CA ILE A 199 8.46 -19.82 17.48
C ILE A 199 7.44 -20.78 18.11
N GLU A 200 7.12 -20.61 19.40
CA GLU A 200 6.11 -21.42 20.08
C GLU A 200 4.74 -21.31 19.40
N ALA A 201 4.30 -20.09 19.09
CA ALA A 201 3.03 -19.86 18.38
C ALA A 201 3.00 -20.51 17.00
N LEU A 202 4.10 -20.40 16.23
CA LEU A 202 4.21 -21.00 14.91
C LEU A 202 4.15 -22.54 14.98
N VAL A 203 4.87 -23.15 15.91
CA VAL A 203 4.88 -24.60 16.11
C VAL A 203 3.48 -25.11 16.49
N SER A 204 2.77 -24.40 17.37
CA SER A 204 1.40 -24.73 17.73
C SER A 204 0.46 -24.72 16.52
N VAL A 205 0.53 -23.69 15.67
CA VAL A 205 -0.33 -23.58 14.47
C VAL A 205 -0.04 -24.70 13.46
N LEU A 206 1.23 -25.06 13.26
CA LEU A 206 1.60 -26.11 12.31
C LEU A 206 1.11 -27.50 12.74
N LEU A 207 1.12 -27.79 14.06
CA LEU A 207 0.60 -29.04 14.62
C LEU A 207 -0.92 -29.09 14.55
N GLU A 208 -1.61 -27.99 14.89
CA GLU A 208 -3.08 -27.92 14.88
C GLU A 208 -3.66 -28.06 13.47
N LYS A 209 -2.96 -27.51 12.46
CA LYS A 209 -3.35 -27.64 11.05
C LYS A 209 -2.89 -28.96 10.41
N GLY A 210 -2.22 -29.84 11.15
CA GLY A 210 -1.72 -31.13 10.66
C GLY A 210 -0.65 -31.01 9.57
N LEU A 211 -0.01 -29.84 9.43
CA LEU A 211 1.02 -29.58 8.43
C LEU A 211 2.36 -30.25 8.79
N ILE A 212 2.56 -30.56 10.06
CA ILE A 212 3.69 -31.33 10.57
C ILE A 212 3.22 -32.18 11.75
N THR A 213 3.81 -33.36 11.94
CA THR A 213 3.59 -34.17 13.14
C THR A 213 4.63 -33.85 14.21
N LYS A 214 4.30 -34.10 15.48
CA LYS A 214 5.22 -33.91 16.60
C LYS A 214 6.50 -34.73 16.43
N GLU A 215 6.40 -35.94 15.88
CA GLU A 215 7.53 -36.83 15.63
C GLU A 215 8.49 -36.26 14.58
N GLU A 216 7.93 -35.73 13.48
CA GLU A 216 8.71 -35.15 12.38
C GLU A 216 9.41 -33.84 12.77
N LEU A 217 8.77 -33.03 13.64
CA LEU A 217 9.38 -31.86 14.25
C LEU A 217 10.59 -32.25 15.13
N MET A 218 10.44 -33.25 15.99
CA MET A 218 11.51 -33.70 16.90
C MET A 218 12.70 -34.31 16.14
N LYS A 219 12.44 -35.03 15.04
CA LYS A 219 13.48 -35.59 14.17
C LYS A 219 14.35 -34.48 13.54
N LYS A 220 13.72 -33.42 13.02
CA LYS A 220 14.44 -32.28 12.42
C LYS A 220 15.24 -31.45 13.40
N ILE A 221 14.82 -31.38 14.67
CA ILE A 221 15.58 -30.70 15.73
C ILE A 221 16.85 -31.49 16.06
N ASN A 222 16.76 -32.82 16.14
CA ASN A 222 17.91 -33.69 16.43
C ASN A 222 18.92 -33.76 15.27
N GLU A 223 18.47 -33.68 14.00
CA GLU A 223 19.36 -33.67 12.83
C GLU A 223 20.15 -32.35 12.65
N LYS A 224 19.73 -31.26 13.28
CA LYS A 224 20.40 -29.94 13.21
C LYS A 224 21.29 -29.61 14.42
N GLY A 225 21.27 -30.46 15.44
CA GLY A 225 22.05 -30.29 16.67
C GLY A 225 23.30 -31.17 16.78
N GLY A 226 23.67 -31.90 15.71
CA GLY A 226 24.88 -32.71 15.59
C GLY A 226 25.91 -32.11 14.65
#